data_AF-A0A7C1W5J7-F1
#
_entry.id   AF-A0A7C1W5J7-F1
#
_cell.length_a   1.000
_cell.length_b   1.000
_cell.length_c   1.000
_cell.angle_alpha   90.00
_cell.angle_beta   90.00
_cell.angle_gamma   90.00
#
_symmetry.space_group_name_H-M   'P 1'
#
loop_
_entity.id
_entity.type
_entity.pdbx_description
1 polymer ?
#
loop_
_entity_poly.entity_id
_entity_poly.type
_entity_poly.pdbx_seq_one_letter_code
_entity_poly.pdbx_strand_id
1 'polypeptide(L)' 'MYIGRSMHIIGNCMIVKCKNIKPEYLGRTVFDEKKRKVGKIIDIFGNVNSPYAKILIGKNKNIILKKDIFLR' A
#
# COMPACT_ATOMS: atom_id res chain seq x y z
N MET A 1 -5.83 -7.09 -7.77
CA MET A 1 -6.70 -7.20 -6.58
C MET A 1 -6.63 -5.92 -5.75
N TYR A 2 -7.77 -5.29 -5.46
CA TYR A 2 -7.82 -4.09 -4.59
C TYR A 2 -7.39 -4.45 -3.17
N ILE A 3 -6.46 -3.68 -2.58
CA ILE A 3 -6.02 -3.89 -1.19
C ILE A 3 -6.52 -2.80 -0.24
N GLY A 4 -6.68 -1.57 -0.71
CA GLY A 4 -7.01 -0.44 0.17
C GLY A 4 -6.73 0.91 -0.45
N ARG A 5 -6.84 1.95 0.39
CA ARG A 5 -6.67 3.35 -0.01
C ARG A 5 -5.53 4.01 0.76
N SER A 6 -4.68 4.74 0.06
CA SER A 6 -3.58 5.50 0.67
C SER A 6 -4.10 6.66 1.53
N MET A 7 -3.59 6.74 2.76
CA MET A 7 -4.02 7.72 3.76
C MET A 7 -2.96 8.79 3.99
N HIS A 8 -1.72 8.37 4.21
CA HIS A 8 -0.61 9.24 4.57
C HIS A 8 0.70 8.81 3.89
N ILE A 9 1.60 9.76 3.70
CA ILE A 9 2.99 9.52 3.31
C ILE A 9 3.86 10.09 4.42
N ILE A 10 4.77 9.27 4.95
CA ILE A 10 5.69 9.62 6.03
C ILE A 10 7.09 9.19 5.58
N GLY A 11 7.96 10.16 5.31
CA GLY A 11 9.25 9.91 4.68
C GLY A 11 9.08 9.19 3.33
N ASN A 12 9.75 8.05 3.17
CA ASN A 12 9.63 7.21 1.97
C ASN A 12 8.62 6.05 2.13
N CYS A 13 7.69 6.16 3.08
CA CYS A 13 6.67 5.16 3.33
C CYS A 13 5.26 5.72 3.09
N MET A 14 4.38 4.90 2.54
CA MET A 14 2.95 5.16 2.43
C MET A 14 2.20 4.28 3.43
N ILE A 15 1.22 4.85 4.11
CA ILE A 15 0.26 4.12 4.95
C ILE A 15 -1.03 3.95 4.18
N VAL A 16 -1.49 2.71 4.07
CA VAL A 16 -2.71 2.32 3.35
C VAL A 16 -3.69 1.73 4.34
N LYS A 17 -4.93 2.23 4.35
CA LYS A 17 -6.04 1.58 5.07
C LYS A 17 -6.54 0.43 4.22
N CYS A 18 -6.45 -0.79 4.74
CA CYS A 18 -6.71 -2.00 3.98
C CYS A 18 -8.15 -2.48 4.16
N LYS A 19 -8.70 -3.05 3.08
CA LYS A 19 -9.92 -3.86 3.11
C LYS A 19 -9.62 -5.34 2.93
N ASN A 20 -8.68 -5.67 2.04
CA ASN A 20 -8.30 -7.04 1.69
C ASN A 20 -6.77 -7.16 1.74
N ILE A 21 -6.21 -7.49 2.91
CA ILE A 21 -4.78 -7.72 3.11
C ILE A 21 -4.59 -9.03 3.89
N LYS A 22 -3.52 -9.77 3.57
CA LYS A 22 -3.13 -11.00 4.25
C LYS A 22 -1.64 -10.97 4.57
N PRO A 23 -1.17 -11.67 5.63
CA PRO A 23 0.25 -11.73 5.98
C PRO A 23 1.16 -12.15 4.81
N GLU A 24 0.69 -13.07 3.97
CA GLU A 24 1.36 -13.55 2.75
C GLU A 24 1.61 -12.46 1.68
N TYR A 25 1.07 -11.25 1.85
CA TYR A 25 1.34 -10.11 0.96
C TYR A 25 2.56 -9.29 1.37
N LEU A 26 3.18 -9.57 2.51
CA LEU A 26 4.47 -8.98 2.89
C LEU A 26 5.52 -9.19 1.78
N GLY A 27 6.28 -8.15 1.48
CA GLY A 27 7.29 -8.13 0.42
C GLY A 27 6.74 -7.97 -1.01
N ARG A 28 5.43 -8.14 -1.23
CA ARG A 28 4.83 -8.02 -2.57
C ARG A 28 4.79 -6.59 -3.08
N THR A 29 4.86 -6.45 -4.40
CA THR A 29 4.77 -5.16 -5.09
C THR A 29 3.31 -4.73 -5.24
N VAL A 30 3.05 -3.45 -5.00
CA VAL A 30 1.74 -2.82 -5.18
C VAL A 30 1.75 -1.80 -6.31
N PHE A 31 0.55 -1.55 -6.84
CA PHE A 31 0.30 -0.71 -8.00
C PHE A 31 -0.85 0.26 -7.71
N ASP A 32 -0.91 1.34 -8.49
CA ASP A 32 -2.05 2.25 -8.49
C ASP A 32 -3.11 1.84 -9.53
N GLU A 33 -4.20 2.60 -9.59
CA GLU A 33 -5.28 2.47 -10.58
C GLU A 33 -4.82 2.49 -12.06
N LYS A 34 -3.68 3.12 -12.36
CA LYS A 34 -3.07 3.19 -13.69
C LYS A 34 -2.05 2.07 -13.93
N LYS A 35 -2.01 1.05 -13.07
CA LYS A 35 -1.06 -0.07 -13.10
C LYS A 35 0.40 0.39 -12.97
N ARG A 36 0.65 1.59 -12.42
CA ARG A 36 2.01 2.08 -12.17
C ARG A 36 2.50 1.49 -10.85
N LYS A 37 3.75 1.03 -10.84
CA LYS A 37 4.38 0.46 -9.64
C LYS A 37 4.51 1.54 -8.56
N VAL A 38 3.95 1.29 -7.39
CA VAL A 38 3.98 2.20 -6.24
C VAL A 38 5.16 1.86 -5.33
N GLY A 39 5.29 0.58 -4.96
CA GLY A 39 6.23 0.18 -3.92
C GLY A 39 6.08 -1.27 -3.50
N LYS A 40 6.62 -1.62 -2.33
CA LYS A 40 6.50 -2.95 -1.71
C LYS A 40 5.86 -2.85 -0.33
N ILE A 41 5.02 -3.81 0.01
CA ILE A 41 4.47 -3.95 1.37
C ILE A 41 5.61 -4.40 2.30
N ILE A 42 5.89 -3.64 3.35
CA ILE A 42 6.96 -3.95 4.31
C ILE A 42 6.43 -4.23 5.72
N ASP A 43 5.17 -3.90 5.98
CA ASP A 43 4.52 -4.15 7.26
C ASP A 43 2.99 -4.22 7.10
N ILE A 44 2.34 -4.98 7.96
CA ILE A 44 0.88 -5.08 8.10
C ILE A 44 0.57 -5.03 9.59
N PHE A 45 -0.19 -4.02 10.02
CA PHE A 45 -0.38 -3.72 11.43
C PHE A 45 -1.77 -3.13 11.71
N GLY A 46 -2.12 -3.02 13.00
CA GLY A 46 -3.40 -2.46 13.45
C GLY A 46 -4.48 -3.53 13.70
N ASN A 47 -5.74 -3.09 13.77
CA ASN A 47 -6.87 -3.96 14.08
C ASN A 47 -7.05 -5.02 12.99
N VAL A 48 -7.18 -6.29 13.38
CA VAL A 48 -7.34 -7.42 12.43
C VAL A 48 -8.55 -7.28 11.49
N ASN A 49 -9.61 -6.59 11.92
CA ASN A 49 -10.82 -6.33 11.13
C ASN A 49 -10.71 -5.05 10.27
N SER A 50 -9.74 -4.18 10.54
CA SER A 50 -9.48 -2.97 9.74
C SER A 50 -7.99 -2.63 9.74
N PRO A 51 -7.16 -3.47 9.09
CA PRO A 51 -5.71 -3.34 9.17
C PRO A 51 -5.19 -2.19 8.31
N TYR A 52 -3.94 -1.83 8.57
CA TYR A 52 -3.14 -0.94 7.73
C TYR A 52 -1.95 -1.69 7.14
N ALA A 53 -1.48 -1.23 5.99
CA ALA A 53 -0.22 -1.67 5.41
C ALA A 53 0.75 -0.50 5.29
N LYS A 54 2.02 -0.74 5.62
CA LYS A 54 3.13 0.16 5.34
C LYS A 54 3.79 -0.24 4.04
N ILE A 55 3.93 0.71 3.12
CA ILE A 55 4.46 0.47 1.79
C ILE A 55 5.72 1.31 1.61
N LEU A 56 6.85 0.66 1.34
CA LEU A 56 8.08 1.35 0.96
C LEU A 56 7.95 1.85 -0.49
N ILE A 57 7.96 3.16 -0.65
CA ILE A 57 7.81 3.85 -1.94
C ILE A 57 9.04 3.58 -2.82
N GLY A 58 8.81 3.21 -4.08
CA GLY A 58 9.87 3.07 -5.07
C GLY A 58 10.50 4.41 -5.48
N LYS A 59 11.51 4.38 -6.35
CA LYS A 59 12.22 5.60 -6.81
C LYS A 59 11.32 6.64 -7.51
N ASN A 60 10.14 6.24 -7.99
CA ASN A 60 9.25 7.12 -8.72
C ASN A 60 8.31 7.86 -7.74
N LYS A 61 8.62 9.12 -7.43
CA LYS A 61 7.99 9.91 -6.35
C LYS A 61 6.69 10.62 -6.72
N ASN A 62 6.20 10.49 -7.95
CA ASN A 62 4.92 11.07 -8.39
C ASN A 62 3.71 10.30 -7.82
N ILE A 63 3.70 10.10 -6.50
CA ILE A 63 2.72 9.32 -5.77
C ILE A 63 1.77 10.29 -5.09
N ILE A 64 0.49 10.15 -5.42
CA ILE A 64 -0.58 11.02 -4.97
C ILE A 64 -1.31 10.31 -3.83
N LEU A 65 -1.64 11.05 -2.75
CA LEU A 65 -2.47 10.55 -1.64
C LEU A 65 -3.90 10.24 -2.09
N LYS A 66 -4.65 9.51 -1.25
CA LYS A 66 -6.06 9.16 -1.48
C LYS A 66 -6.31 8.33 -2.74
N LYS A 67 -5.27 7.68 -3.27
CA LYS A 67 -5.32 6.73 -4.38
C LYS A 67 -5.61 5.32 -3.90
N ASP A 68 -6.29 4.57 -4.75
CA ASP A 68 -6.53 3.14 -4.56
C ASP A 68 -5.29 2.34 -4.92
N ILE A 69 -4.99 1.36 -4.07
CA ILE A 69 -3.80 0.54 -4.16
C ILE A 69 -4.22 -0.90 -4.45
N PHE A 70 -3.47 -1.54 -5.33
CA PHE A 70 -3.75 -2.87 -5.85
C PHE A 70 -2.53 -3.77 -5.72
N LEU A 71 -2.77 -5.02 -5.34
CA LEU A 71 -1.84 -6.13 -5.50
C LEU A 71 -2.02 -6.71 -6.92
N ARG A 72 -0.94 -7.08 -7.60
CA ARG A 72 -1.02 -7.91 -8.80
C ARG A 72 -0.91 -9.39 -8.45
#